data_AF-A0A067FD55-F1
#
_entry.id   AF-A0A067FD55-F1
#
_cell.length_a   1.000
_cell.length_b   1.000
_cell.length_c   1.000
_cell.angle_alpha   90.00
_cell.angle_beta   90.00
_cell.angle_gamma   90.00
#
_symmetry.space_group_name_H-M   'P 1'
#
loop_
_entity.id
_entity.type
_entity.pdbx_description
1 polymer ?
#
loop_
_entity_poly.entity_id
_entity_poly.type
_entity_poly.pdbx_seq_one_letter_code
_entity_poly.pdbx_strand_id
1 'polypeptide(L)' 'TVCTCLKQAVSGISYTRYQLGLAAGLPGKCGLNIPYQISPSTDCSRVQ' A
#
# COMPACT_ATOMS: atom_id res chain seq x y z
N THR A 1 -4.85 0.70 -12.53
CA THR A 1 -4.74 -0.47 -11.62
C THR A 1 -4.95 -0.05 -10.19
N VAL A 2 -5.36 -0.99 -9.32
CA VAL A 2 -5.61 -0.74 -7.89
C VAL A 2 -4.41 -0.10 -7.19
N CYS A 3 -3.18 -0.49 -7.54
CA CYS A 3 -1.94 0.09 -6.99
C CYS A 3 -1.92 1.62 -7.08
N THR A 4 -2.19 2.19 -8.27
CA THR A 4 -2.15 3.65 -8.47
C THR A 4 -3.21 4.35 -7.63
N CYS A 5 -4.40 3.76 -7.50
CA CYS A 5 -5.47 4.29 -6.65
C CYS A 5 -5.04 4.36 -5.19
N LEU A 6 -4.49 3.26 -4.66
CA LEU A 6 -3.99 3.21 -3.28
C LEU A 6 -2.84 4.19 -3.06
N LYS A 7 -1.89 4.29 -3.99
CA LYS A 7 -0.76 5.24 -3.91
C LYS A 7 -1.23 6.68 -3.80
N GLN A 8 -2.21 7.09 -4.62
CA GLN A 8 -2.78 8.43 -4.57
C GLN A 8 -3.54 8.68 -3.26
N ALA A 9 -4.33 7.71 -2.80
CA ALA A 9 -5.04 7.81 -1.53
C ALA A 9 -4.09 8.03 -0.35
N VAL A 10 -2.97 7.29 -0.30
CA VAL A 10 -1.98 7.42 0.78
C VAL A 10 -1.18 8.73 0.66
N SER A 11 -0.96 9.25 -0.55
CA SER A 11 -0.25 10.52 -0.76
C SER A 11 -1.05 11.75 -0.29
N GLY A 12 -2.40 11.64 -0.24
CA GLY A 12 -3.29 12.73 0.19
C GLY A 12 -3.52 12.82 1.71
N ILE A 13 -2.89 11.95 2.51
CA ILE A 13 -3.06 11.90 3.96
C ILE A 13 -1.70 11.97 4.68
N SER A 14 -1.67 12.61 5.84
CA SER A 14 -0.49 12.55 6.71
C SER A 14 -0.40 11.20 7.40
N TYR A 15 0.78 10.58 7.35
CA TYR A 15 1.04 9.29 7.98
C TYR A 15 2.41 9.24 8.64
N THR A 16 2.56 8.31 9.56
CA THR A 16 3.82 7.96 10.22
C THR A 16 4.38 6.66 9.66
N ARG A 17 5.67 6.40 9.92
CA ARG A 17 6.30 5.11 9.62
C ARG A 17 5.59 3.93 10.28
N TYR A 18 5.03 4.13 11.48
CA TYR A 18 4.27 3.10 12.18
C TYR A 18 2.99 2.71 11.43
N GLN A 19 2.23 3.69 10.94
CA GLN A 19 1.01 3.46 10.16
C GLN A 19 1.30 2.75 8.83
N LEU A 20 2.42 3.06 8.17
CA LEU A 20 2.84 2.32 6.97
C LEU A 20 3.13 0.84 7.27
N GLY A 21 3.75 0.54 8.42
CA GLY A 21 3.96 -0.83 8.88
C GLY A 21 2.65 -1.59 9.09
N LEU A 22 1.64 -0.94 9.68
CA LEU A 22 0.30 -1.51 9.83
C LEU A 22 -0.38 -1.76 8.48
N ALA A 23 -0.28 -0.80 7.56
CA ALA A 23 -0.85 -0.91 6.22
C ALA A 23 -0.22 -2.06 5.42
N ALA A 24 1.09 -2.26 5.54
CA ALA A 24 1.79 -3.38 4.91
C ALA A 24 1.36 -4.75 5.44
N GLY A 25 0.92 -4.83 6.71
CA GLY A 25 0.40 -6.07 7.32
C GLY A 25 -1.09 -6.32 7.10
N LEU A 26 -1.84 -5.34 6.60
CA LEU A 26 -3.29 -5.43 6.38
C LEU A 26 -3.69 -6.58 5.44
N PRO A 27 -3.01 -6.80 4.29
CA PRO A 27 -3.37 -7.87 3.36
C PRO A 27 -3.38 -9.25 4.04
N GLY A 28 -2.34 -9.55 4.83
CA GLY A 28 -2.24 -10.80 5.58
C GLY A 28 -3.35 -10.98 6.62
N LYS A 29 -3.75 -9.91 7.31
CA LYS A 29 -4.88 -9.93 8.26
C LYS A 29 -6.23 -10.16 7.56
N CYS A 30 -6.37 -9.72 6.32
CA CYS A 30 -7.57 -9.95 5.51
C CYS A 30 -7.55 -11.28 4.76
N GLY A 31 -6.49 -12.09 4.88
CA GLY A 31 -6.32 -13.31 4.09
C GLY A 31 -6.08 -13.07 2.60
N LEU A 32 -5.65 -11.84 2.23
CA LEU A 32 -5.36 -11.44 0.86
C LEU A 32 -3.87 -11.60 0.57
N ASN A 33 -3.55 -12.18 -0.57
CA ASN A 33 -2.17 -12.25 -1.07
C ASN A 33 -1.94 -11.16 -2.12
N ILE A 34 -1.31 -10.06 -1.72
CA ILE A 34 -0.96 -8.94 -2.61
C ILE A 34 0.56 -8.91 -2.76
N PRO A 35 1.12 -9.02 -3.98
CA PRO A 35 2.56 -9.18 -4.21
C PRO A 35 3.36 -7.87 -4.09
N TYR A 36 2.84 -6.88 -3.37
CA TYR A 36 3.49 -5.60 -3.14
C TYR A 36 3.03 -4.96 -1.82
N GLN A 37 3.87 -4.10 -1.25
CA GLN A 37 3.52 -3.35 -0.05
C GLN A 37 2.62 -2.17 -0.37
N ILE A 38 1.66 -1.89 0.52
CA ILE A 38 0.84 -0.67 0.46
C ILE A 38 1.69 0.47 1.02
N SER A 39 2.39 1.18 0.14
CA SER A 39 3.29 2.29 0.46
C SER A 39 3.21 3.37 -0.62
N PRO A 40 3.39 4.66 -0.29
CA PRO A 40 3.50 5.73 -1.28
C PRO A 40 4.77 5.59 -2.13
N SER A 41 5.79 4.86 -1.66
CA SER A 41 7.00 4.54 -2.44
C SER A 41 6.81 3.38 -3.42
N THR A 42 5.65 2.71 -3.42
CA THR A 42 5.40 1.58 -4.31
C THR A 42 5.41 2.04 -5.77
N ASP A 43 6.16 1.32 -6.59
CA ASP A 43 6.22 1.55 -8.03
C ASP A 43 5.14 0.74 -8.73
N CYS A 44 4.02 1.40 -9.02
CA CYS A 44 2.87 0.78 -9.67
C CYS A 44 3.11 0.41 -11.14
N SER A 45 4.22 0.84 -11.77
CA SER A 45 4.57 0.39 -13.13
C SER A 45 5.07 -1.06 -13.15
N ARG A 46 5.54 -1.56 -12.00
CA ARG A 46 6.04 -2.92 -11.80
C ARG A 46 5.01 -3.87 -11.20
N VAL A 47 3.80 -3.36 -10.95
CA VAL A 47 2.66 -4.12 -10.44
C VAL A 47 1.74 -4.43 -11.60
N GLN A 48 1.65 -5.72 -11.94
CA GLN A 48 0.85 -6.23 -13.06
C GLN A 48 -0.61 -6.45 -12.64
#